data_AF-A0A2E9LEK0-F1
#
_entry.id   AF-A0A2E9LEK0-F1
#
_cell.length_a   1.000
_cell.length_b   1.000
_cell.length_c   1.000
_cell.angle_alpha   90.00
_cell.angle_beta   90.00
_cell.angle_gamma   90.00
#
_symmetry.space_group_name_H-M   'P 1'
#
loop_
_entity.id
_entity.type
_entity.pdbx_description
1 polymer ?
#
loop_
_entity_poly.entity_id
_entity_poly.type
_entity_poly.pdbx_seq_one_letter_code
_entity_poly.pdbx_strand_id
1 'polypeptide(L)'
;MGLQTLNRPISFILLYLLVTTTASAKEPDLSIETSEGLRILIHSQLSPLQINRIHSWHVEVVDADSKPVTDAVVVVTGGMPEHDHGLPTQPKVT
;
A
#
# COMPACT_ATOMS: atom_id res chain seq x y z
N MET A 1 70.47 -19.43 -2.45
CA MET A 1 70.51 -18.42 -3.52
C MET A 1 69.12 -18.36 -4.14
N GLY A 2 68.43 -17.23 -4.04
CA GLY A 2 67.08 -17.02 -4.60
C GLY A 2 66.01 -16.72 -3.55
N LEU A 3 65.94 -15.46 -3.07
CA LEU A 3 64.69 -14.86 -2.61
C LEU A 3 63.77 -14.72 -3.83
N GLN A 4 62.52 -15.16 -3.73
CA GLN A 4 61.40 -14.52 -4.43
C GLN A 4 60.17 -14.58 -3.52
N THR A 5 59.87 -13.42 -2.94
CA THR A 5 58.58 -13.08 -2.32
C THR A 5 57.52 -13.03 -3.41
N LEU A 6 56.28 -13.46 -3.13
CA LEU A 6 55.15 -12.80 -3.78
C LEU A 6 53.89 -12.82 -2.91
N ASN A 7 53.67 -11.63 -2.37
CA ASN A 7 52.46 -11.07 -1.77
C ASN A 7 51.16 -11.69 -2.29
N ARG A 8 50.29 -12.06 -1.36
CA ARG A 8 48.88 -12.39 -1.61
C ARG A 8 48.14 -11.11 -2.03
N PRO A 9 47.56 -11.00 -3.24
CA PRO A 9 46.43 -10.12 -3.41
C PRO A 9 45.22 -10.84 -2.79
N ILE A 10 44.77 -10.33 -1.65
CA ILE A 10 43.43 -10.55 -1.10
C ILE A 10 42.46 -10.31 -2.26
N SER A 11 41.91 -11.37 -2.84
CA SER A 11 41.02 -11.25 -3.98
C SER A 11 39.83 -12.18 -3.79
N PHE A 12 38.66 -11.57 -3.96
CA PHE A 12 37.32 -12.13 -3.88
C PHE A 12 36.97 -12.58 -2.46
N ILE A 13 36.23 -11.79 -1.69
CA ILE A 13 34.79 -11.62 -1.90
C ILE A 13 34.44 -10.19 -1.48
N LEU A 14 34.34 -9.29 -2.47
CA LEU A 14 33.43 -8.16 -2.34
C LEU A 14 32.04 -8.78 -2.47
N LEU A 15 31.48 -9.19 -1.33
CA LEU A 15 30.09 -9.57 -1.22
C LEU A 15 29.31 -8.30 -1.57
N TYR A 16 28.94 -8.17 -2.85
CA TYR A 16 27.91 -7.24 -3.27
C TYR A 16 26.65 -7.67 -2.56
N LEU A 17 26.43 -7.10 -1.38
CA LEU A 17 25.17 -7.16 -0.68
C LEU A 17 24.18 -6.39 -1.56
N LEU A 18 23.54 -7.11 -2.49
CA LEU A 18 22.38 -6.62 -3.20
C LEU A 18 21.27 -6.54 -2.15
N VAL A 19 21.26 -5.44 -1.39
CA VAL A 19 20.10 -5.09 -0.57
C VAL A 19 19.00 -4.76 -1.56
N THR A 20 18.20 -5.76 -1.93
CA THR A 20 16.95 -5.52 -2.61
C THR A 20 16.06 -4.80 -1.61
N THR A 21 15.96 -3.49 -1.72
CA THR A 21 14.98 -2.72 -0.97
C THR A 21 13.61 -3.15 -1.47
N THR A 22 12.95 -4.06 -0.78
CA THR A 22 11.53 -4.30 -1.01
C THR A 22 10.80 -3.11 -0.42
N ALA A 23 10.25 -2.24 -1.27
CA ALA A 23 9.31 -1.23 -0.83
C ALA A 23 8.11 -1.97 -0.21
N SER A 24 8.00 -1.93 1.12
CA SER A 24 6.80 -2.46 1.79
C SER A 24 5.69 -1.44 1.57
N ALA A 25 4.79 -1.75 0.63
CA ALA A 25 3.51 -1.07 0.59
C ALA A 25 2.77 -1.33 1.91
N LYS A 26 2.03 -0.34 2.41
CA LYS A 26 1.15 -0.54 3.57
C LYS A 26 0.03 -1.47 3.14
N GLU A 27 -0.16 -2.59 3.83
CA GLU A 27 -1.31 -3.47 3.61
C GLU A 27 -2.62 -2.66 3.73
N PRO A 28 -3.66 -3.00 2.94
CA PRO A 28 -4.95 -2.34 3.05
C PRO A 28 -5.58 -2.61 4.42
N ASP A 29 -6.21 -1.60 4.98
CA ASP A 29 -7.00 -1.75 6.20
C ASP A 29 -8.30 -2.53 5.92
N LEU A 30 -8.81 -2.43 4.69
CA LEU A 30 -9.94 -3.22 4.19
C LEU A 30 -9.72 -3.60 2.72
N SER A 31 -9.97 -4.86 2.38
CA SER A 31 -9.95 -5.37 1.01
C SER A 31 -11.27 -6.05 0.70
N ILE A 32 -11.89 -5.68 -0.42
CA ILE A 32 -13.15 -6.24 -0.90
C ILE A 32 -12.92 -6.77 -2.31
N GLU A 33 -13.43 -7.96 -2.61
CA GLU A 33 -13.46 -8.52 -3.95
C GLU A 33 -14.92 -8.67 -4.38
N THR A 34 -15.20 -8.29 -5.62
CA THR A 34 -16.54 -8.37 -6.22
C THR A 34 -16.70 -9.66 -7.02
N SER A 35 -17.93 -10.04 -7.34
CA SER A 35 -18.19 -11.18 -8.23
C SER A 35 -17.60 -11.02 -9.64
N GLU A 36 -17.40 -9.77 -10.07
CA GLU A 36 -16.82 -9.42 -11.38
C GLU A 36 -15.29 -9.40 -11.37
N GLY A 37 -14.65 -9.80 -10.26
CA GLY A 37 -13.19 -9.86 -10.14
C GLY A 37 -12.51 -8.52 -9.87
N LEU A 38 -13.26 -7.43 -9.66
CA LEU A 38 -12.69 -6.18 -9.17
C LEU A 38 -12.30 -6.33 -7.70
N ARG A 39 -11.15 -5.75 -7.35
CA ARG A 39 -10.66 -5.64 -5.98
C ARG A 39 -10.58 -4.17 -5.57
N ILE A 40 -11.15 -3.86 -4.41
CA ILE A 40 -11.16 -2.53 -3.81
C ILE A 40 -10.31 -2.60 -2.55
N LEU A 41 -9.20 -1.87 -2.54
CA LEU A 41 -8.24 -1.82 -1.44
C LEU A 41 -8.33 -0.44 -0.78
N ILE A 42 -8.55 -0.40 0.52
CA ILE A 42 -8.83 0.83 1.25
C ILE A 42 -7.75 1.02 2.33
N HIS A 43 -7.05 2.15 2.25
CA HIS A 43 -5.97 2.50 3.16
C HIS A 43 -6.32 3.78 3.92
N SER A 44 -6.50 3.68 5.23
CA SER A 44 -6.60 4.83 6.12
C SER A 44 -5.30 5.62 6.10
N GLN A 45 -5.40 6.94 5.94
CA GLN A 45 -4.28 7.86 6.14
C GLN A 45 -3.99 8.11 7.62
N LEU A 46 -4.81 7.57 8.53
CA LEU A 46 -4.64 7.65 9.97
C LEU A 46 -4.46 6.26 10.58
N SER A 47 -3.41 6.07 11.38
CA SER A 47 -3.19 4.85 12.16
C SER A 47 -2.61 5.18 13.54
N PRO A 48 -3.28 4.82 14.66
CA PRO A 48 -4.59 4.16 14.73
C PRO A 48 -5.73 5.11 14.34
N LEU A 49 -6.90 4.55 13.98
CA LEU A 49 -8.12 5.35 13.78
C LEU A 49 -8.49 6.09 15.08
N GLN A 50 -8.85 7.37 14.94
CA GLN A 50 -9.24 8.22 16.07
C GLN A 50 -10.68 8.68 15.93
N ILE A 51 -11.41 8.69 17.04
CA ILE A 51 -12.74 9.32 17.13
C ILE A 51 -12.62 10.86 17.06
N ASN A 52 -13.67 11.53 16.62
CA ASN A 52 -13.75 13.01 16.55
C ASN A 52 -12.65 13.66 15.68
N ARG A 53 -12.21 12.97 14.63
CA ARG A 53 -11.31 13.48 13.59
C ARG A 53 -11.93 13.31 12.22
N ILE A 54 -11.58 14.19 11.28
CA ILE A 54 -11.85 13.95 9.87
C ILE A 54 -10.86 12.91 9.37
N HIS A 55 -11.37 11.87 8.72
CA HIS A 55 -10.57 10.80 8.15
C HIS A 55 -10.41 11.00 6.66
N SER A 56 -9.24 10.64 6.15
CA SER A 56 -8.95 10.55 4.73
C SER A 56 -8.49 9.13 4.42
N TRP A 57 -8.90 8.64 3.27
CA TRP A 57 -8.65 7.27 2.84
C TRP A 57 -8.12 7.29 1.41
N HIS A 58 -7.11 6.48 1.13
CA HIS A 58 -6.71 6.15 -0.22
C HIS A 58 -7.45 4.90 -0.65
N VAL A 59 -8.10 4.95 -1.81
CA VAL A 59 -8.85 3.82 -2.37
C VAL A 59 -8.22 3.43 -3.69
N GLU A 60 -7.75 2.19 -3.76
CA GLU A 60 -7.27 1.59 -5.00
C GLU A 60 -8.35 0.66 -5.55
N VAL A 61 -8.62 0.77 -6.84
CA VAL A 61 -9.52 -0.13 -7.56
C VAL A 61 -8.72 -0.82 -8.65
N VAL A 62 -8.61 -2.14 -8.56
CA VAL A 62 -7.87 -2.96 -9.53
C VAL A 62 -8.76 -4.05 -10.10
N ASP A 63 -8.47 -4.49 -11.32
CA ASP A 63 -9.12 -5.62 -11.96
C ASP A 63 -8.57 -6.97 -11.47
N ALA A 64 -9.08 -8.07 -12.05
CA ALA A 64 -8.66 -9.42 -11.72
C ALA A 64 -7.17 -9.70 -12.05
N ASP A 65 -6.61 -8.95 -13.00
CA ASP A 65 -5.18 -9.00 -13.36
C ASP A 65 -4.32 -8.09 -12.46
N SER A 66 -4.91 -7.48 -11.42
CA SER A 66 -4.28 -6.48 -10.56
C SER A 66 -3.82 -5.21 -11.28
N LYS A 67 -4.49 -4.84 -12.38
CA LYS A 67 -4.23 -3.57 -13.08
C LYS A 67 -5.16 -2.48 -12.53
N PRO A 68 -4.68 -1.23 -12.38
CA PRO A 68 -5.53 -0.12 -11.98
C PRO A 68 -6.70 0.09 -12.95
N VAL A 69 -7.89 0.25 -12.40
CA VAL A 69 -9.06 0.68 -13.17
C VAL A 69 -8.95 2.19 -13.41
N THR A 70 -8.91 2.61 -14.67
CA THR A 70 -8.86 4.02 -15.06
C THR A 70 -10.26 4.58 -15.28
N ASP A 71 -10.41 5.90 -15.17
CA ASP A 71 -11.66 6.64 -15.43
C ASP A 71 -12.88 6.14 -14.63
N ALA A 72 -12.63 5.57 -13.45
CA ALA A 72 -13.67 5.11 -12.55
C ALA A 72 -14.46 6.29 -11.97
N VAL A 73 -15.79 6.17 -11.99
CA VAL A 73 -16.67 7.06 -11.23
C VAL A 73 -16.82 6.50 -9.82
N VAL A 74 -16.23 7.17 -8.84
CA VAL A 74 -16.29 6.76 -7.44
C VAL A 74 -17.28 7.65 -6.68
N VAL A 75 -18.27 7.02 -6.07
CA VAL A 75 -19.24 7.68 -5.18
C VAL A 75 -19.13 7.04 -3.80
N VAL A 76 -18.93 7.87 -2.78
CA VAL A 76 -18.85 7.42 -1.39
C VAL A 76 -20.04 7.97 -0.62
N THR A 77 -20.82 7.06 -0.05
CA THR A 77 -21.95 7.37 0.84
C THR A 77 -21.73 6.73 2.20
N GLY A 78 -22.43 7.24 3.21
CA GLY A 78 -22.42 6.60 4.52
C GLY A 78 -23.59 7.06 5.37
N GLY A 79 -23.83 6.33 6.45
CA GLY A 79 -24.84 6.62 7.46
C GLY A 79 -24.43 6.02 8.80
N MET A 80 -25.28 6.21 9.79
CA MET A 80 -25.13 5.59 11.11
C MET A 80 -26.27 4.58 11.27
N PRO A 81 -26.08 3.27 11.02
CA PRO A 81 -27.18 2.31 10.95
C PRO A 81 -28.10 2.26 12.18
N GLU A 82 -27.57 2.59 13.36
CA GLU A 82 -28.33 2.63 14.62
C GLU A 82 -29.05 3.98 14.88
N HIS A 83 -28.96 4.92 13.93
CA HIS A 83 -29.54 6.25 14.03
C HIS A 83 -30.26 6.57 12.72
N ASP A 84 -31.52 7.02 12.77
CA ASP A 84 -32.33 7.34 11.59
C ASP A 84 -31.87 8.63 10.84
N HIS A 85 -30.56 8.87 10.77
CA HIS A 85 -29.96 10.00 10.07
C HIS A 85 -28.63 9.64 9.39
N GLY A 86 -28.20 10.51 8.46
CA GLY A 86 -26.94 10.38 7.73
C GLY A 86 -25.71 10.76 8.56
N LEU A 87 -24.53 10.70 7.95
CA LEU A 87 -23.29 11.17 8.57
C LEU A 87 -23.33 12.69 8.85
N PRO A 88 -22.66 13.17 9.91
CA PRO A 88 -22.57 14.60 10.21
C PRO A 88 -21.77 15.39 9.15
N THR A 89 -21.03 14.69 8.30
CA THR A 89 -20.27 15.26 7.17
C THR A 89 -20.54 14.46 5.91
N GLN A 90 -20.44 15.11 4.75
CA GLN A 90 -20.50 14.43 3.47
C GLN A 90 -19.08 14.03 3.03
N PRO A 91 -18.83 12.77 2.66
CA PRO A 91 -17.57 12.35 2.06
C PRO A 91 -17.28 13.15 0.79
N LYS A 92 -16.01 13.51 0.58
CA LYS A 92 -15.54 14.13 -0.66
C LYS A 92 -14.57 13.18 -1.34
N VAL A 93 -14.84 12.88 -2.61
CA VAL A 93 -13.91 12.18 -3.49
C VAL A 93 -13.08 13.23 -4.24
N THR A 94 -11.77 13.01 -4.33
CA THR A 94 -10.79 13.93 -4.92
C THR A 94 -9.88 13.21 -5.88
#